data_AF-A0A7C3R5Q4-F1
#
_entry.id   AF-A0A7C3R5Q4-F1
#
_cell.length_a   1.000
_cell.length_b   1.000
_cell.length_c   1.000
_cell.angle_alpha   90.00
_cell.angle_beta   90.00
_cell.angle_gamma   90.00
#
_symmetry.space_group_name_H-M   'P 1'
#
loop_
_entity.id
_entity.type
_entity.pdbx_description
1 polymer ?
#
loop_
_entity_poly.entity_id
_entity_poly.type
_entity_poly.pdbx_seq_one_letter_code
_entity_poly.pdbx_strand_id
1 'polypeptide(L)'
;MAWKSKDWKECLREEDKKELAEILDLAAKHRCAYCQAKDVKIAQLWCALFEVWKELKEVREKVELVIKPFEHMVEIGEAAKRQAIEDLTKELIRPKSEAEKEAVRKLVDSLMKF
;
A
#
# COMPACT_ATOMS: atom_id res chain seq x y z
N MET A 1 -2.35 46.18 8.40
CA MET A 1 -1.70 45.43 9.50
C MET A 1 -0.33 44.97 9.01
N ALA A 2 0.73 45.59 9.51
CA ALA A 2 2.09 45.28 9.09
C ALA A 2 2.57 44.00 9.80
N TRP A 3 2.76 42.92 9.04
CA TRP A 3 3.40 41.69 9.50
C TRP A 3 4.90 41.95 9.68
N LYS A 4 5.28 42.74 10.69
CA LYS A 4 6.68 42.83 11.11
C LYS A 4 7.04 41.51 11.78
N SER A 5 7.81 40.67 11.07
CA SER A 5 8.78 39.74 11.65
C SER A 5 8.27 38.80 12.77
N LYS A 6 7.08 38.23 12.65
CA LYS A 6 6.76 37.03 13.44
C LYS A 6 7.40 35.83 12.77
N ASP A 7 8.10 35.00 13.53
CA ASP A 7 8.53 33.70 13.04
C ASP A 7 7.28 32.92 12.61
N TRP A 8 7.23 32.48 11.35
CA TRP A 8 6.09 31.74 10.81
C TRP A 8 5.81 30.47 11.61
N LYS A 9 6.82 29.92 12.28
CA LYS A 9 6.68 28.77 13.19
C LYS A 9 5.77 29.06 14.37
N GLU A 10 5.61 30.32 14.79
CA GLU A 10 4.64 30.70 15.83
C GLU A 10 3.19 30.44 15.42
N CYS A 11 2.93 30.26 14.11
CA CYS A 11 1.62 29.92 13.58
C CYS A 11 1.35 28.40 13.57
N LEU A 12 2.32 27.57 13.97
CA LEU A 12 2.19 26.12 14.09
C LEU A 12 1.74 25.74 15.51
N ARG A 13 0.97 24.65 15.63
CA ARG A 13 0.70 24.03 16.95
C ARG A 13 1.97 23.40 17.49
N GLU A 14 2.05 23.20 18.81
CA GLU A 14 3.24 22.61 19.44
C GLU A 14 3.54 21.20 18.91
N GLU A 15 2.51 20.41 18.60
CA GLU A 15 2.67 19.10 17.94
C GLU A 15 3.32 19.22 16.54
N ASP A 16 2.82 20.13 15.70
CA ASP A 16 3.35 20.35 14.35
C ASP A 16 4.80 20.88 14.39
N LYS A 17 5.16 21.68 15.39
CA LYS A 17 6.55 22.14 15.61
C LYS A 17 7.48 20.99 15.94
N LYS A 18 7.01 20.04 16.75
CA LYS A 18 7.78 18.85 17.11
C LYS A 18 8.00 17.94 15.90
N GLU A 19 6.95 17.66 15.13
CA GLU A 19 7.05 16.88 13.89
C GLU A 19 8.01 17.53 12.89
N LEU A 20 7.93 18.86 12.72
CA LEU A 20 8.85 19.60 11.88
C LEU A 20 10.31 19.48 12.35
N ALA A 21 10.55 19.49 13.67
CA ALA A 21 11.89 19.32 14.22
C ALA A 21 12.46 17.93 13.93
N GLU A 22 11.63 16.88 14.06
CA GLU A 22 12.01 15.49 13.75
C GLU A 22 12.38 15.34 12.26
N ILE A 23 11.60 15.92 11.35
CA ILE A 23 11.89 15.92 9.90
C ILE A 23 13.21 16.65 9.60
N LEU A 24 13.47 17.78 10.26
CA LEU A 24 14.72 18.52 10.07
C LEU A 24 15.95 17.78 10.64
N ASP A 25 15.77 17.00 11.70
CA ASP A 25 16.81 16.15 12.27
C ASP A 25 17.16 14.99 11.31
N LEU A 26 16.17 14.37 10.67
CA LEU A 26 16.40 13.39 9.61
C LEU A 26 17.24 13.99 8.46
N ALA A 27 16.91 15.22 8.05
CA ALA A 27 17.66 15.92 7.02
C ALA A 27 19.11 16.20 7.41
N ALA A 28 19.44 16.27 8.72
CA ALA A 28 20.79 16.57 9.20
C ALA A 28 21.84 15.54 8.76
N LYS A 29 21.44 14.31 8.41
CA LYS A 29 22.30 13.30 7.77
C LYS A 29 22.97 13.83 6.48
N HIS A 30 22.32 14.78 5.81
CA HIS A 30 22.77 15.40 4.56
C HIS A 30 23.39 16.79 4.76
N ARG A 31 23.79 17.14 6.00
CA ARG A 31 24.35 18.46 6.32
C ARG A 31 25.50 18.87 5.41
N CYS A 32 26.40 17.94 5.09
CA CYS A 32 27.51 18.20 4.20
C CYS A 32 27.04 18.67 2.81
N ALA A 33 25.90 18.18 2.31
CA ALA A 33 25.37 18.53 1.01
C ALA A 33 24.63 19.88 1.05
N TYR A 34 23.66 20.04 1.96
CA TYR A 34 22.83 21.25 1.96
C TYR A 34 23.58 22.51 2.42
N CYS A 35 24.62 22.39 3.28
CA CYS A 35 25.42 23.54 3.71
C CYS A 35 26.29 24.13 2.60
N GLN A 36 26.57 23.36 1.54
CA GLN A 36 27.34 23.82 0.38
C GLN A 36 26.45 24.45 -0.71
N ALA A 37 25.13 24.40 -0.54
CA ALA A 37 24.19 24.92 -1.52
C ALA A 37 24.11 26.45 -1.47
N LYS A 38 23.85 27.07 -2.63
CA LYS A 38 23.61 28.52 -2.73
C LYS A 38 22.43 28.97 -1.87
N ASP A 39 21.39 28.15 -1.77
CA ASP A 39 20.28 28.34 -0.85
C ASP A 39 20.21 27.14 0.10
N VAL A 40 20.80 27.33 1.29
CA VAL A 40 20.89 26.31 2.33
C VAL A 40 19.50 25.88 2.82
N LYS A 41 18.54 26.81 2.91
CA LYS A 41 17.20 26.53 3.44
C LYS A 41 16.39 25.69 2.45
N ILE A 42 16.44 26.05 1.17
CA ILE A 42 15.80 25.27 0.11
C ILE A 42 16.47 23.90 0.01
N ALA A 43 17.79 23.81 0.04
CA ALA A 43 18.50 22.53 -0.01
C ALA A 43 18.17 21.64 1.19
N GLN A 44 18.11 22.19 2.40
CA GLN A 44 17.70 21.45 3.60
C GLN A 44 16.27 20.91 3.48
N LEU A 45 15.35 21.70 2.91
CA LEU A 45 13.97 21.25 2.65
C LEU A 45 13.93 20.08 1.65
N TRP A 46 14.73 20.13 0.58
CA TRP A 46 14.83 19.01 -0.36
C TRP A 46 15.42 17.75 0.28
N CYS A 47 16.44 17.90 1.14
CA CYS A 47 16.99 16.78 1.91
C CYS A 47 15.95 16.18 2.86
N ALA A 48 15.15 17.01 3.53
CA ALA A 48 14.05 16.57 4.37
C ALA A 48 13.00 15.79 3.57
N LEU A 49 12.55 16.35 2.43
CA LEU A 49 11.59 15.69 1.54
C LEU A 49 12.11 14.35 1.03
N PHE A 50 13.41 14.25 0.74
CA PHE A 50 14.03 13.02 0.29
C PHE A 50 14.03 11.93 1.37
N GLU A 51 14.28 12.27 2.64
CA GLU A 51 14.18 11.31 3.74
C GLU A 51 12.74 10.83 3.93
N VAL A 52 11.75 11.74 3.91
CA VAL A 52 10.32 11.37 3.98
C VAL A 52 9.93 10.45 2.81
N TRP A 53 10.44 10.72 1.60
CA TRP A 53 10.19 9.87 0.44
C TRP A 53 10.75 8.45 0.62
N LYS A 54 11.93 8.30 1.24
CA LYS A 54 12.48 6.97 1.55
C LYS A 54 11.60 6.21 2.52
N GLU A 55 11.14 6.86 3.59
CA GLU A 55 10.23 6.24 4.55
C GLU A 55 8.92 5.82 3.88
N LEU A 56 8.34 6.67 3.04
CA LEU A 56 7.13 6.32 2.27
C LEU A 56 7.36 5.10 1.37
N LYS A 57 8.53 5.03 0.72
CA LYS A 57 8.90 3.87 -0.12
C LYS A 57 9.01 2.59 0.72
N GLU A 58 9.66 2.66 1.88
CA GLU A 58 9.80 1.52 2.80
C GLU A 58 8.44 1.05 3.33
N VAL A 59 7.55 1.98 3.70
CA VAL A 59 6.17 1.67 4.10
C VAL A 59 5.43 0.97 2.97
N ARG A 60 5.54 1.47 1.73
CA ARG A 60 4.92 0.84 0.56
C ARG A 60 5.43 -0.57 0.33
N GLU A 61 6.74 -0.79 0.44
CA GLU A 61 7.35 -2.12 0.32
C GLU A 61 6.85 -3.08 1.41
N LYS A 62 6.76 -2.62 2.66
CA LYS A 62 6.21 -3.41 3.77
C LYS A 62 4.73 -3.75 3.58
N VAL A 63 3.92 -2.81 3.11
CA VAL A 63 2.51 -3.03 2.79
C VAL A 63 2.38 -4.07 1.68
N GLU A 64 3.19 -3.98 0.64
CA GLU A 64 3.20 -4.95 -0.47
C GLU A 64 3.56 -6.37 0.01
N LEU A 65 4.52 -6.50 0.92
CA LEU A 65 4.88 -7.79 1.54
C LEU A 65 3.73 -8.41 2.34
N VAL A 66 2.84 -7.58 2.88
CA VAL A 66 1.66 -8.03 3.61
C VAL A 66 0.51 -8.37 2.66
N ILE A 67 0.26 -7.56 1.63
CA ILE A 67 -0.87 -7.74 0.70
C ILE A 67 -0.71 -8.99 -0.16
N LYS A 68 0.47 -9.23 -0.73
CA LYS A 68 0.70 -10.36 -1.66
C LYS A 68 0.31 -11.73 -1.09
N PRO A 69 0.69 -12.11 0.14
CA PRO A 69 0.21 -13.33 0.75
C PRO A 69 -1.32 -13.42 0.84
N PHE A 70 -2.00 -12.33 1.20
CA PHE A 70 -3.46 -12.32 1.30
C PHE A 70 -4.13 -12.50 -0.07
N GLU A 71 -3.64 -11.83 -1.11
CA GLU A 71 -4.11 -12.04 -2.48
C GLU A 71 -3.95 -13.50 -2.89
N HIS A 72 -2.80 -14.10 -2.62
CA HIS A 72 -2.57 -15.51 -2.91
C HIS A 72 -3.46 -16.46 -2.09
N MET A 73 -3.73 -16.15 -0.83
CA MET A 73 -4.68 -16.92 0.01
C MET A 73 -6.10 -16.85 -0.55
N VAL A 74 -6.52 -15.69 -1.07
CA VAL A 74 -7.82 -15.53 -1.73
C VAL A 74 -7.87 -16.38 -3.00
N GLU A 75 -6.83 -16.35 -3.84
CA GLU A 75 -6.76 -17.19 -5.05
C GLU A 75 -6.85 -18.69 -4.73
N ILE A 76 -6.10 -19.16 -3.73
CA ILE A 76 -6.16 -20.56 -3.27
C ILE A 76 -7.57 -20.88 -2.75
N GLY A 77 -8.18 -19.98 -1.97
CA GLY A 77 -9.52 -20.15 -1.42
C GLY A 77 -10.58 -20.26 -2.51
N GLU A 78 -10.53 -19.41 -3.54
CA GLU A 78 -11.44 -19.46 -4.69
C GLU A 78 -11.26 -20.73 -5.51
N ALA A 79 -10.00 -21.17 -5.74
CA ALA A 79 -9.73 -22.43 -6.43
C ALA A 79 -10.26 -23.64 -5.64
N ALA A 80 -10.06 -23.67 -4.32
CA ALA A 80 -10.58 -24.71 -3.45
C ALA A 80 -12.11 -24.72 -3.39
N LYS A 81 -12.74 -23.53 -3.30
CA LYS A 81 -14.21 -23.36 -3.37
C LYS A 81 -14.75 -23.95 -4.67
N ARG A 82 -14.14 -23.59 -5.81
CA ARG A 82 -14.54 -24.08 -7.12
C ARG A 82 -14.44 -25.61 -7.22
N GLN A 83 -13.32 -26.17 -6.77
CA GLN A 83 -13.10 -27.61 -6.77
C GLN A 83 -14.14 -28.34 -5.92
N ALA A 84 -14.41 -27.85 -4.70
CA ALA A 84 -15.41 -28.43 -3.82
C ALA A 84 -16.83 -28.39 -4.42
N ILE A 85 -17.21 -27.28 -5.08
CA ILE A 85 -18.49 -27.17 -5.78
C ILE A 85 -18.56 -28.15 -6.95
N GLU A 86 -17.47 -28.30 -7.71
CA GLU A 86 -17.40 -29.23 -8.84
C GLU A 86 -17.53 -30.68 -8.40
N ASP A 87 -16.84 -31.06 -7.32
CA ASP A 87 -16.89 -32.42 -6.76
C ASP A 87 -18.29 -32.76 -6.24
N LEU A 88 -18.92 -31.86 -5.47
CA LEU A 88 -20.29 -32.03 -5.00
C LEU A 88 -21.28 -32.14 -6.17
N THR A 89 -21.12 -31.29 -7.19
CA THR A 89 -22.02 -31.30 -8.36
C THR A 89 -21.89 -32.60 -9.16
N LYS A 90 -20.66 -33.10 -9.36
CA LYS A 90 -20.42 -34.39 -10.03
C LYS A 90 -20.98 -35.56 -9.24
N GLU A 91 -20.85 -35.55 -7.92
CA GLU A 91 -21.38 -36.60 -7.05
C GLU A 91 -22.92 -36.68 -7.11
N LEU A 92 -23.57 -35.51 -7.15
CA LEU A 92 -25.03 -35.38 -7.22
C LEU A 92 -25.59 -35.75 -8.60
N ILE A 93 -25.01 -35.22 -9.68
CA ILE A 93 -25.56 -35.37 -11.04
C ILE A 93 -25.07 -36.66 -11.71
N ARG A 94 -23.87 -37.16 -11.35
CA ARG A 94 -23.22 -38.34 -11.93
C ARG A 94 -23.28 -38.36 -13.47
N PRO A 95 -22.77 -37.30 -14.14
CA PRO A 95 -22.84 -37.16 -15.59
C PRO A 95 -22.14 -38.33 -16.29
N LYS A 96 -22.78 -38.91 -17.32
CA LYS A 96 -22.25 -40.04 -18.09
C LYS A 96 -21.85 -39.65 -19.51
N SER A 97 -22.44 -38.59 -20.05
CA SER A 97 -22.16 -38.07 -21.38
C SER A 97 -21.36 -36.76 -21.33
N GLU A 98 -20.66 -36.42 -22.43
CA GLU A 98 -19.95 -35.14 -22.55
C GLU A 98 -20.89 -33.93 -22.47
N ALA A 99 -22.13 -34.05 -22.96
CA ALA A 99 -23.13 -33.00 -22.86
C ALA A 99 -23.51 -32.71 -21.39
N GLU A 100 -23.62 -33.74 -20.55
CA GLU A 100 -23.90 -33.58 -19.12
C GLU A 100 -22.69 -33.04 -18.36
N LYS A 101 -21.46 -33.42 -18.74
CA LYS A 101 -20.23 -32.83 -18.17
C LYS A 101 -20.14 -31.34 -18.47
N GLU A 102 -20.52 -30.91 -19.67
CA GLU A 102 -20.57 -29.50 -20.04
C GLU A 102 -21.68 -28.75 -19.28
N ALA A 103 -22.84 -29.37 -19.06
CA ALA A 103 -23.89 -28.80 -18.22
C ALA A 103 -23.43 -28.62 -16.76
N VAL A 104 -22.70 -29.59 -16.21
CA VAL A 104 -22.08 -29.52 -14.87
C VAL A 104 -21.10 -28.35 -14.78
N ARG A 105 -20.24 -28.14 -15.78
CA ARG A 105 -19.32 -26.98 -15.81
C ARG A 105 -20.06 -25.65 -15.77
N LYS A 106 -21.11 -25.49 -16.59
CA LYS A 106 -21.94 -24.27 -16.61
C LYS A 106 -22.66 -24.03 -15.28
N LEU A 107 -23.07 -25.10 -14.61
CA LEU A 107 -23.68 -25.02 -13.28
C LEU A 107 -22.66 -24.56 -12.23
N VAL A 108 -21.46 -25.15 -12.22
CA VAL A 108 -20.34 -24.71 -11.35
C VAL A 108 -20.02 -23.22 -11.59
N ASP A 109 -19.91 -22.78 -12.84
CA ASP A 109 -19.67 -21.37 -13.18
C ASP A 109 -20.78 -20.44 -12.71
N SER A 110 -22.03 -20.92 -12.68
CA SER A 110 -23.17 -20.15 -12.17
C SER A 110 -23.14 -20.08 -10.64
N LEU A 111 -22.76 -21.17 -9.97
CA LEU A 111 -22.63 -21.22 -8.50
C LEU A 111 -21.46 -20.38 -7.99
N MET A 112 -20.38 -20.25 -8.75
CA MET A 112 -19.24 -19.38 -8.40
C MET A 112 -19.57 -17.88 -8.41
N LYS A 113 -20.71 -17.47 -8.99
CA LYS A 113 -21.16 -16.06 -9.01
C LYS A 113 -21.93 -15.65 -7.75
N PHE A 114 -22.23 -16.60 -6.86
CA PHE A 114 -22.90 -16.38 -5.57
C PHE A 114 -21.90 -16.58 -4.41
#